data_AF-A0A8X6L9F1-F1
#
_entry.id   AF-A0A8X6L9F1-F1
#
_cell.length_a   1.000
_cell.length_b   1.000
_cell.length_c   1.000
_cell.angle_alpha   90.00
_cell.angle_beta   90.00
_cell.angle_gamma   90.00
#
_symmetry.space_group_name_H-M   'P 1'
#
loop_
_entity.id
_entity.type
_entity.pdbx_description
1 polymer ?
#
loop_
_entity_poly.entity_id
_entity_poly.type
_entity_poly.pdbx_seq_one_letter_code
_entity_poly.pdbx_strand_id
1 'polypeptide(L)'
;MVVNFKTKIRIAVLYAKPGSSNNDIYDALDQSLDNKNSDYRTVLAGDFNIDMMTRRGREFCEMLTNIYYITLRNDPSQYTTIGQTTIDCVFSTHGLRTCGVYESAFSTNLPLYVQMPWEKKKVRTSYPQEDDDPSLECGPDLLDRTGDIDWAEDGDFPKSMSMLKNDINFT
;
A
#
# COMPACT_ATOMS: atom_id res chain seq x y z
N MET A 1 -21.32 -16.21 19.03
CA MET A 1 -19.92 -15.75 19.13
C MET A 1 -19.42 -15.37 17.74
N VAL A 2 -19.35 -14.07 17.44
CA VAL A 2 -18.78 -13.56 16.17
C VAL A 2 -17.28 -13.40 16.36
N VAL A 3 -16.48 -14.05 15.51
CA VAL A 3 -15.02 -13.91 15.52
C VAL A 3 -14.63 -12.82 14.53
N ASN A 4 -14.40 -11.61 15.04
CA ASN A 4 -13.91 -10.50 14.24
C ASN A 4 -12.38 -10.50 14.18
N PHE A 5 -11.85 -10.35 12.97
CA PHE A 5 -10.41 -10.23 12.73
C PHE A 5 -10.09 -8.79 12.33
N LYS A 6 -9.27 -8.09 13.12
CA LYS A 6 -8.70 -6.79 12.74
C LYS A 6 -7.20 -6.95 12.51
N THR A 7 -6.76 -6.70 11.28
CA THR A 7 -5.34 -6.61 10.92
C THR A 7 -5.01 -5.14 10.74
N LYS A 8 -4.12 -4.61 11.57
CA LYS A 8 -3.63 -3.22 11.47
C LYS A 8 -2.41 -3.21 10.57
N ILE A 9 -2.58 -2.80 9.32
CA ILE A 9 -1.49 -2.63 8.35
C ILE A 9 -1.30 -1.13 8.11
N ARG A 10 -0.04 -0.69 8.09
CA ARG A 10 0.36 0.66 7.68
C ARG A 10 1.20 0.53 6.42
N ILE A 11 0.82 1.25 5.37
CA ILE A 11 1.60 1.34 4.14
C ILE A 11 2.02 2.79 4.00
N ALA A 12 3.33 3.02 3.99
CA ALA A 12 3.93 4.32 3.72
C ALA A 12 4.68 4.24 2.39
N VAL A 13 4.59 5.31 1.60
CA VAL A 13 5.33 5.44 0.35
C VAL A 13 6.16 6.71 0.41
N LEU A 14 7.46 6.61 0.15
CA LEU A 14 8.38 7.74 0.19
C LEU A 14 9.12 7.88 -1.13
N TYR A 15 9.27 9.12 -1.59
CA TYR A 15 10.15 9.48 -2.69
C TYR A 15 11.20 10.46 -2.18
N ALA A 16 12.46 10.04 -2.18
CA ALA A 16 13.57 10.94 -1.86
C ALA A 16 14.14 11.45 -3.18
N LYS A 17 14.13 12.78 -3.36
CA LYS A 17 14.68 13.41 -4.56
C LYS A 17 16.19 13.08 -4.68
N PRO A 18 16.74 12.92 -5.89
CA PRO A 18 18.18 12.82 -6.07
C PRO A 18 18.93 13.94 -5.36
N GLY A 19 19.92 13.57 -4.55
CA GLY A 19 20.70 14.52 -3.74
C GLY A 19 20.07 14.92 -2.40
N SER A 20 18.89 14.39 -2.03
CA SER A 20 18.34 14.54 -0.68
C SER A 20 19.36 14.11 0.38
N SER A 21 19.44 14.91 1.45
CA SER A 21 20.27 14.56 2.59
C SER A 21 19.60 13.42 3.38
N ASN A 22 20.41 12.69 4.15
CA ASN A 22 19.84 11.65 5.02
C ASN A 22 18.87 12.26 6.05
N ASN A 23 19.14 13.48 6.54
CA ASN A 23 18.28 14.16 7.50
C ASN A 23 16.89 14.45 6.91
N ASP A 24 16.81 14.93 5.67
CA ASP A 24 15.52 15.20 5.02
C ASP A 24 14.67 13.93 4.90
N ILE A 25 15.31 12.80 4.61
CA ILE A 25 14.64 11.50 4.53
C ILE A 25 14.15 11.08 5.92
N TYR A 26 14.96 11.26 6.96
CA TYR A 26 14.63 10.85 8.32
C TYR A 26 13.52 11.72 8.92
N ASP A 27 13.53 13.02 8.67
CA ASP A 27 12.46 13.92 9.07
C ASP A 27 11.11 13.51 8.43
N ALA A 28 11.13 13.12 7.15
CA ALA A 28 9.94 12.60 6.47
C ALA A 28 9.46 11.25 7.06
N LEU A 29 10.40 10.38 7.44
CA LEU A 29 10.09 9.12 8.11
C LEU A 29 9.50 9.36 9.50
N ASP A 30 10.05 10.26 10.30
CA ASP A 30 9.54 10.58 11.64
C ASP A 30 8.13 11.17 11.60
N GLN A 31 7.81 11.96 10.56
CA GLN A 31 6.46 12.48 10.34
C GLN A 31 5.47 11.41 9.91
N SER A 32 5.93 10.41 9.14
CA SER A 32 5.06 9.40 8.50
C SER A 32 4.90 8.14 9.34
N LEU A 33 5.97 7.73 10.02
CA LEU A 33 6.04 6.56 10.87
C LEU A 33 5.83 7.01 12.31
N ASP A 34 4.55 7.03 12.73
CA ASP A 34 4.24 7.19 14.15
C ASP A 34 4.84 6.00 14.93
N ASN A 35 6.04 6.21 15.47
CA ASN A 35 6.85 5.25 16.22
C ASN A 35 6.16 4.80 17.53
N LYS A 36 5.09 5.47 17.96
CA LYS A 36 4.32 5.11 19.17
C LYS A 36 3.32 3.98 18.94
N ASN A 37 3.11 3.57 17.69
CA ASN A 37 2.10 2.60 17.30
C ASN A 37 2.74 1.29 16.81
N SER A 38 3.45 0.59 17.70
CA SER A 38 4.12 -0.70 17.45
C SER A 38 3.18 -1.84 17.05
N ASP A 39 1.86 -1.64 17.20
CA ASP A 39 0.84 -2.63 16.87
C ASP A 39 0.60 -2.81 15.36
N TYR A 40 1.10 -1.90 14.53
CA TYR A 40 0.91 -1.96 13.08
C TYR A 40 1.98 -2.80 12.39
N ARG A 41 1.54 -3.61 11.43
CA ARG A 41 2.43 -4.15 10.40
C ARG A 41 2.73 -3.03 9.42
N THR A 42 3.89 -2.40 9.58
CA THR A 42 4.34 -1.33 8.69
C THR A 42 5.11 -1.89 7.52
N VAL A 43 4.71 -1.47 6.32
CA VAL A 43 5.48 -1.56 5.08
C VAL A 43 5.80 -0.15 4.62
N LEU A 44 7.08 0.10 4.36
CA LEU A 44 7.58 1.32 3.75
C LEU A 44 8.12 0.95 2.36
N ALA A 45 7.54 1.51 1.31
CA ALA A 45 8.04 1.35 -0.06
C ALA A 45 8.50 2.69 -0.60
N GLY A 46 9.45 2.72 -1.53
CA GLY A 46 9.86 3.99 -2.09
C GLY A 46 11.08 3.95 -2.99
N ASP A 47 11.25 5.01 -3.77
CA ASP A 47 12.51 5.35 -4.41
C ASP A 47 13.28 6.28 -3.47
N PHE A 48 14.38 5.77 -2.92
CA PHE A 48 15.19 6.50 -1.96
C PHE A 48 16.35 7.24 -2.61
N ASN A 49 16.60 7.04 -3.92
CA ASN A 49 17.79 7.55 -4.61
C ASN A 49 19.11 7.30 -3.84
N ILE A 50 19.15 6.18 -3.09
CA ILE A 50 20.32 5.66 -2.38
C ILE A 50 20.53 4.24 -2.89
N ASP A 51 21.66 3.98 -3.52
CA ASP A 51 21.97 2.64 -4.01
C ASP A 51 22.35 1.71 -2.85
N MET A 52 21.53 0.66 -2.64
CA MET A 52 21.66 -0.29 -1.54
C MET A 52 22.94 -1.14 -1.61
N MET A 53 23.57 -1.25 -2.78
CA MET A 53 24.84 -1.96 -2.95
C MET A 53 26.05 -1.16 -2.45
N THR A 54 25.87 0.15 -2.22
CA THR A 54 26.93 1.04 -1.74
C THR A 54 27.08 1.01 -0.22
N ARG A 55 28.17 1.58 0.29
CA ARG A 55 28.37 1.78 1.74
C ARG A 55 27.24 2.63 2.35
N ARG A 56 26.85 3.72 1.67
CA ARG A 56 25.75 4.61 2.11
C ARG A 56 24.43 3.83 2.21
N GLY A 57 24.15 2.96 1.25
CA GLY A 57 22.95 2.11 1.27
C GLY A 57 22.92 1.14 2.43
N ARG A 58 24.05 0.51 2.77
CA ARG A 58 24.15 -0.36 3.96
C ARG A 58 23.93 0.41 5.26
N GLU A 59 24.57 1.56 5.42
CA GLU A 59 24.39 2.43 6.60
C GLU A 59 22.94 2.90 6.74
N PHE A 60 22.27 3.22 5.61
CA PHE A 60 20.85 3.56 5.57
C PHE A 60 19.96 2.39 6.03
N CYS A 61 20.22 1.18 5.55
CA CYS A 61 19.48 -0.02 5.96
C CYS A 61 19.67 -0.36 7.44
N GLU A 62 20.90 -0.22 7.96
CA GLU A 62 21.21 -0.41 9.38
C GLU A 62 20.45 0.60 10.25
N MET A 63 20.40 1.86 9.83
CA MET A 63 19.64 2.88 10.53
C MET A 63 18.15 2.52 10.58
N LEU A 64 17.54 2.21 9.44
CA LEU A 64 16.12 1.83 9.37
C LEU A 64 15.79 0.62 10.25
N THR A 65 16.70 -0.34 10.31
CA THR A 65 16.56 -1.53 11.16
C THR A 65 16.67 -1.17 12.64
N ASN A 66 17.63 -0.32 13.02
CA ASN A 66 17.96 -0.06 14.42
C ASN A 66 17.04 0.99 15.08
N ILE A 67 16.58 1.98 14.32
CA ILE A 67 15.77 3.09 14.84
C ILE A 67 14.28 2.85 14.60
N TYR A 68 13.91 2.43 13.39
CA TYR A 68 12.52 2.28 12.99
C TYR A 68 12.04 0.82 13.02
N TYR A 69 12.91 -0.12 13.38
CA TYR A 69 12.60 -1.56 13.44
C TYR A 69 12.02 -2.12 12.13
N ILE A 70 12.41 -1.54 10.99
CA ILE A 70 12.00 -1.99 9.66
C ILE A 70 13.22 -2.47 8.87
N THR A 71 13.11 -3.65 8.26
CA THR A 71 14.22 -4.27 7.53
C THR A 71 13.94 -4.34 6.04
N LEU A 72 14.99 -4.21 5.22
CA LEU A 72 14.94 -4.34 3.76
C LEU A 72 14.42 -5.73 3.38
N ARG A 73 13.54 -5.78 2.37
CA ARG A 73 12.84 -7.00 1.97
C ARG A 73 13.08 -7.44 0.54
N ASN A 74 13.35 -6.52 -0.39
CA ASN A 74 13.86 -6.90 -1.70
C ASN A 74 15.38 -7.17 -1.62
N ASP A 75 15.85 -8.08 -2.48
CA ASP A 75 17.27 -8.42 -2.56
C ASP A 75 18.06 -7.22 -3.13
N PRO A 76 19.05 -6.67 -2.41
CA PRO A 76 19.82 -5.54 -2.90
C PRO A 76 20.63 -5.85 -4.17
N SER A 77 20.91 -7.13 -4.45
CA SER A 77 21.60 -7.56 -5.67
C SER A 77 20.71 -7.58 -6.92
N GLN A 78 19.39 -7.42 -6.76
CA GLN A 78 18.45 -7.29 -7.87
C GLN A 78 18.22 -5.82 -8.19
N TYR A 79 18.66 -5.40 -9.38
CA TYR A 79 18.50 -4.03 -9.82
C TYR A 79 17.03 -3.65 -9.95
N THR A 80 16.69 -2.44 -9.50
CA THR A 80 15.35 -1.87 -9.61
C THR A 80 15.26 -0.83 -10.72
N THR A 81 16.35 -0.60 -11.45
CA THR A 81 16.37 0.30 -12.60
C THR A 81 17.07 -0.35 -13.79
N ILE A 82 16.75 0.11 -14.99
CA ILE A 82 17.47 -0.27 -16.22
C ILE A 82 18.96 0.12 -16.14
N GLY A 83 19.27 1.18 -15.38
CA GLY A 83 20.64 1.65 -15.12
C GLY A 83 21.44 0.80 -14.14
N GLN A 84 20.94 -0.38 -13.75
CA GLN A 84 21.59 -1.31 -12.84
C GLN A 84 21.88 -0.73 -11.45
N THR A 85 20.91 0.02 -10.92
CA THR A 85 20.93 0.49 -9.53
C THR A 85 19.80 -0.13 -8.73
N THR A 86 20.01 -0.29 -7.43
CA THR A 86 18.97 -0.74 -6.49
C THR A 86 18.62 0.43 -5.57
N ILE A 87 17.70 1.28 -6.03
CA ILE A 87 17.29 2.51 -5.31
C ILE A 87 15.83 2.47 -4.85
N ASP A 88 15.01 1.64 -5.51
CA ASP A 88 13.65 1.36 -5.12
C ASP A 88 13.66 0.23 -4.09
N CYS A 89 13.07 0.43 -2.93
CA CYS A 89 13.17 -0.51 -1.82
C CYS A 89 11.86 -0.69 -1.08
N VAL A 90 11.71 -1.88 -0.52
CA VAL A 90 10.62 -2.23 0.38
C VAL A 90 11.22 -2.61 1.73
N PHE A 91 10.81 -1.90 2.76
CA PHE A 91 11.13 -2.17 4.16
C PHE A 91 9.88 -2.62 4.90
N SER A 92 10.04 -3.50 5.88
CA SER A 92 8.89 -3.95 6.70
C SER A 92 9.31 -4.37 8.10
N THR A 93 8.43 -4.10 9.07
CA THR A 93 8.57 -4.55 10.47
C THR A 93 8.44 -6.07 10.59
N HIS A 94 7.73 -6.71 9.67
CA HIS A 94 7.43 -8.14 9.69
C HIS A 94 7.86 -8.81 8.38
N GLY A 95 8.11 -10.12 8.43
CA GLY A 95 8.40 -10.92 7.25
C GLY A 95 7.30 -10.76 6.19
N LEU A 96 7.71 -10.40 4.98
CA LEU A 96 6.86 -10.49 3.79
C LEU A 96 6.89 -11.94 3.30
N ARG A 97 5.81 -12.41 2.67
CA ARG A 97 5.81 -13.74 2.02
C ARG A 97 6.70 -13.73 0.79
N THR A 98 6.63 -12.65 0.02
CA THR A 98 7.42 -12.48 -1.19
C THR A 98 7.65 -10.99 -1.44
N CYS A 99 8.83 -10.65 -1.92
CA CYS A 99 9.20 -9.32 -2.39
C CYS A 99 10.19 -9.51 -3.53
N GLY A 100 10.00 -8.83 -4.66
CA GLY A 100 10.90 -8.96 -5.79
C GLY A 100 10.66 -7.92 -6.88
N VAL A 101 11.53 -7.95 -7.89
CA VAL A 101 11.45 -7.08 -9.06
C VAL A 101 10.59 -7.75 -10.13
N TYR A 102 9.63 -7.01 -10.68
CA TYR A 102 8.83 -7.41 -11.81
C TYR A 102 9.50 -6.92 -13.10
N GLU A 103 10.00 -7.84 -13.90
CA GLU A 103 10.74 -7.56 -15.15
C GLU A 103 9.78 -7.15 -16.29
N SER A 104 9.10 -6.02 -16.10
CA SER A 104 8.30 -5.39 -17.14
C SER A 104 8.64 -3.90 -17.17
N ALA A 105 9.37 -3.50 -18.21
CA ALA A 105 9.93 -2.17 -18.34
C ALA A 105 8.97 -1.24 -19.08
N PHE A 106 8.03 -0.63 -18.35
CA PHE A 106 7.26 0.53 -18.83
C PHE A 106 7.93 1.87 -18.48
N SER A 107 9.04 1.82 -17.73
CA SER A 107 9.77 2.95 -17.16
C SER A 107 11.25 2.57 -16.99
N THR A 108 12.10 3.56 -16.71
CA THR A 108 13.48 3.37 -16.25
C THR A 108 13.56 2.61 -14.93
N ASN A 109 12.51 2.70 -14.10
CA ASN A 109 12.37 1.96 -12.85
C ASN A 109 11.52 0.70 -13.10
N LEU A 110 11.96 -0.41 -12.54
CA LEU A 110 11.30 -1.71 -12.62
C LEU A 110 10.32 -1.83 -11.45
N PRO A 111 9.05 -2.22 -11.68
CA PRO A 111 8.07 -2.34 -10.60
C PRO A 111 8.50 -3.37 -9.56
N LEU A 112 8.21 -3.10 -8.29
CA LEU A 112 8.36 -4.07 -7.21
C LEU A 112 7.01 -4.72 -6.89
N TYR A 113 7.01 -6.03 -6.67
CA TYR A 113 5.83 -6.75 -6.18
C TYR A 113 6.04 -7.20 -4.75
N VAL A 114 4.99 -7.11 -3.93
CA VAL A 114 5.01 -7.43 -2.51
C VAL A 114 3.80 -8.28 -2.16
N GLN A 115 4.04 -9.42 -1.51
CA GLN A 115 3.00 -10.25 -0.94
C GLN A 115 3.09 -10.25 0.58
N MET A 116 2.02 -9.78 1.23
CA MET A 116 1.90 -9.78 2.68
C MET A 116 1.00 -10.91 3.18
N PRO A 117 1.38 -11.63 4.25
CA PRO A 117 0.49 -12.56 4.91
C PRO A 117 -0.64 -11.80 5.62
N TRP A 118 -1.89 -12.15 5.30
CA TRP A 118 -3.04 -11.68 6.05
C TRP A 118 -3.20 -12.50 7.33
N GLU A 119 -2.67 -12.01 8.44
CA GLU A 119 -2.87 -12.67 9.73
C GLU A 119 -4.12 -12.17 10.43
N LYS A 120 -4.99 -13.14 10.68
CA LYS A 120 -6.23 -13.05 11.42
C LYS A 120 -5.93 -13.02 12.93
N LYS A 121 -5.79 -11.84 13.55
CA LYS A 121 -5.80 -11.74 15.02
C LYS A 121 -7.22 -11.94 15.53
N LYS A 122 -7.47 -13.00 16.31
CA LYS A 122 -8.75 -13.19 17.01
C LYS A 122 -8.93 -12.04 17.99
N VAL A 123 -9.85 -11.13 17.71
CA VAL A 123 -10.29 -10.14 18.69
C VAL A 123 -11.50 -10.73 19.38
N ARG A 124 -11.43 -10.93 20.71
CA ARG A 124 -12.64 -11.12 21.51
C ARG A 124 -13.33 -9.77 21.55
N THR A 125 -14.24 -9.51 20.62
CA THR A 125 -15.23 -8.47 20.81
C THR A 125 -16.21 -9.00 21.83
N SER A 126 -16.41 -8.27 22.94
CA SER A 126 -17.63 -8.44 23.73
C SER A 126 -18.81 -8.42 22.77
N TYR A 127 -19.85 -9.22 23.04
CA TYR A 127 -21.11 -9.04 22.33
C TYR A 127 -21.42 -7.54 22.36
N PRO A 128 -21.77 -6.90 21.22
CA PRO A 128 -22.37 -5.59 21.32
C PRO A 128 -23.47 -5.71 22.38
N GLN A 129 -23.55 -4.76 23.30
CA GLN A 129 -24.75 -4.70 24.14
C GLN A 129 -25.91 -4.75 23.16
N GLU A 130 -26.84 -5.68 23.37
CA GLU A 130 -28.11 -5.60 22.68
C GLU A 130 -28.61 -4.20 22.99
N ASP A 131 -28.62 -3.35 21.98
CA ASP A 131 -29.34 -2.09 22.05
C ASP A 131 -30.80 -2.56 22.19
N ASP A 132 -31.28 -2.65 23.43
CA ASP A 132 -32.69 -2.83 23.79
C ASP A 132 -33.49 -1.56 23.39
N ASP A 133 -33.17 -0.98 22.25
CA ASP A 133 -33.93 0.07 21.60
C ASP A 133 -34.90 -0.62 20.64
N PRO A 134 -36.19 -0.77 21.02
CA PRO A 134 -37.20 -1.38 20.16
C PRO A 134 -37.44 -0.59 18.86
N SER A 135 -36.83 0.58 18.67
CA SER A 135 -36.84 1.29 17.38
C SER A 135 -35.87 0.73 16.32
N LEU A 136 -34.95 -0.16 16.72
CA LEU A 136 -33.99 -0.84 15.84
C LEU A 136 -34.41 -2.28 15.51
N GLU A 137 -35.65 -2.69 15.79
CA GLU A 137 -36.22 -3.91 15.21
C GLU A 137 -36.18 -3.79 13.69
N CYS A 138 -35.14 -4.38 13.09
CA CYS A 138 -35.09 -4.63 11.66
C CYS A 138 -36.37 -5.39 11.30
N GLY A 139 -37.26 -4.71 10.57
CA GLY A 139 -38.41 -5.34 9.94
C GLY A 139 -38.00 -6.56 9.11
N PRO A 140 -38.95 -7.44 8.77
CA PRO A 140 -38.68 -8.77 8.27
C PRO A 140 -37.64 -8.78 7.14
N ASP A 141 -36.66 -9.66 7.34
CA ASP A 141 -35.49 -9.97 6.50
C ASP A 141 -35.71 -9.67 5.01
N LEU A 142 -35.05 -8.62 4.50
CA LEU A 142 -34.99 -8.31 3.06
C LEU A 142 -34.11 -9.30 2.27
N LEU A 143 -33.56 -10.33 2.93
CA LEU A 143 -32.73 -11.36 2.30
C LEU A 143 -33.52 -12.45 1.56
N ASP A 144 -34.86 -12.42 1.58
CA ASP A 144 -35.71 -13.39 0.86
C ASP A 144 -36.36 -12.83 -0.42
N ARG A 145 -35.85 -11.70 -0.95
CA ARG A 145 -36.34 -11.08 -2.20
C ARG A 145 -35.35 -11.12 -3.36
N THR A 146 -34.37 -12.02 -3.34
CA THR A 146 -33.50 -12.29 -4.50
C THR A 146 -34.19 -13.12 -5.60
N GLY A 147 -35.51 -13.33 -5.50
CA GLY A 147 -36.29 -14.14 -6.45
C GLY A 147 -36.71 -13.44 -7.74
N ASP A 148 -36.92 -12.11 -7.78
CA ASP A 148 -37.54 -11.45 -8.93
C ASP A 148 -36.88 -10.09 -9.26
N ILE A 149 -35.59 -10.11 -9.63
CA ILE A 149 -35.01 -8.97 -10.36
C ILE A 149 -35.25 -9.24 -11.85
N ASP A 150 -36.34 -8.69 -12.38
CA ASP A 150 -36.52 -8.51 -13.82
C ASP A 150 -35.37 -7.63 -14.32
N TRP A 151 -34.46 -8.22 -15.10
CA TRP A 151 -33.51 -7.46 -15.89
C TRP A 151 -34.30 -6.69 -16.94
N ALA A 152 -34.52 -5.40 -16.70
CA ALA A 152 -35.02 -4.52 -17.74
C ALA A 152 -33.99 -4.48 -18.88
N GLU A 153 -34.29 -5.18 -19.96
CA GLU A 153 -33.65 -4.98 -21.26
C GLU A 153 -33.96 -3.57 -21.76
N ASP A 154 -32.90 -2.91 -22.24
CA ASP A 154 -32.85 -1.74 -23.11
C ASP A 154 -33.40 -0.37 -22.63
N GLY A 155 -32.52 0.64 -22.64
CA GLY A 155 -32.93 2.05 -22.65
C GLY A 155 -31.85 3.10 -22.29
N ASP A 156 -31.20 3.64 -23.32
CA ASP A 156 -30.55 4.96 -23.40
C ASP A 156 -29.24 5.29 -22.63
N PHE A 157 -28.13 5.12 -23.34
CA PHE A 157 -26.90 5.89 -23.14
C PHE A 157 -27.14 7.39 -23.50
N PRO A 158 -26.70 8.36 -22.67
CA PRO A 158 -26.70 9.75 -23.10
C PRO A 158 -25.65 9.98 -24.21
N LYS A 159 -26.14 10.19 -25.43
CA LYS A 159 -25.39 10.78 -26.55
C LYS A 159 -25.17 12.26 -26.28
N SER A 160 -23.93 12.66 -26.01
CA SER A 160 -23.40 13.93 -26.53
C SER A 160 -21.87 13.89 -26.57
N MET A 161 -21.36 13.34 -27.66
CA MET A 161 -20.04 13.65 -28.19
C MET A 161 -20.21 14.82 -29.16
N SER A 162 -19.72 16.01 -28.82
CA SER A 162 -19.48 17.08 -29.79
C SER A 162 -18.00 17.47 -29.75
N MET A 163 -17.29 16.90 -30.72
CA MET A 163 -16.02 17.32 -31.33
C MET A 163 -15.29 18.52 -30.69
N LEU A 164 -14.16 18.26 -30.03
CA LEU A 164 -13.02 19.18 -30.06
C LEU A 164 -12.09 18.73 -31.17
N LYS A 165 -12.17 19.46 -32.29
CA LYS A 165 -11.25 19.34 -33.42
C LYS A 165 -9.87 19.83 -33.00
N ASN A 166 -8.87 19.12 -33.51
CA ASN A 166 -7.45 19.47 -33.56
C ASN A 166 -7.22 20.95 -33.91
N ASP A 167 -6.30 21.58 -33.20
CA ASP A 167 -5.42 22.63 -33.73
C ASP A 167 -4.03 22.48 -33.10
N ILE A 168 -3.18 21.72 -33.79
CA ILE A 168 -1.72 21.75 -33.63
C ILE A 168 -1.22 22.66 -34.74
N ASN A 169 -0.74 23.86 -34.40
CA ASN A 169 -0.03 24.73 -35.33
C ASN A 169 1.48 24.54 -35.14
N PHE A 170 2.14 24.07 -36.19
CA PHE A 170 3.58 24.23 -36.40
C PHE A 170 3.81 25.55 -37.14
N THR A 171 4.63 26.42 -36.55
CA THR A 171 5.43 27.44 -37.23
C THR A 171 6.78 27.51 -36.56
#